data_AF-A0A0F3IQK1-F1
#
_entry.id   AF-A0A0F3IQK1-F1
#
_cell.length_a   1.000
_cell.length_b   1.000
_cell.length_c   1.000
_cell.angle_alpha   90.00
_cell.angle_beta   90.00
_cell.angle_gamma   90.00
#
_symmetry.space_group_name_H-M   'P 1'
#
loop_
_entity.id
_entity.type
_entity.pdbx_description
1 polymer ?
#
loop_
_entity_poly.entity_id
_entity_poly.type
_entity_poly.pdbx_seq_one_letter_code
_entity_poly.pdbx_strand_id
1 'polypeptide(L)'
;MIRLLSLLITLPVTLAVVVFAVANRGPVTVDFWPFALAVEVPLYGLALGTLALGCLLGALLTWLPLLLTRRALLSARAKLQKLEQALAQKPTETPLI
;
A
#
# COMPACT_ATOMS: atom_id res chain seq x y z
N MET A 1 15.66 2.90 16.74
CA MET A 1 14.96 2.10 17.77
C MET A 1 13.88 1.18 17.19
N ILE A 2 13.02 1.66 16.28
CA ILE A 2 11.94 0.87 15.65
C ILE A 2 12.45 -0.41 14.93
N ARG A 3 13.68 -0.40 14.40
CA ARG A 3 14.29 -1.54 13.69
C ARG A 3 14.53 -2.78 14.57
N LEU A 4 14.88 -2.59 15.85
CA LEU A 4 15.08 -3.70 16.80
C LEU A 4 13.75 -4.31 17.25
N LEU A 5 12.73 -3.47 17.49
CA LEU A 5 11.37 -3.94 17.78
C LEU A 5 10.78 -4.70 16.58
N SER A 6 11.00 -4.20 15.35
CA SER A 6 10.59 -4.91 14.15
C SER A 6 11.25 -6.28 14.09
N LEU A 7 12.56 -6.39 14.33
CA LEU A 7 13.25 -7.69 14.31
C LEU A 7 12.70 -8.66 15.38
N LEU A 8 12.43 -8.16 16.58
CA LEU A 8 11.89 -8.95 17.69
C LEU A 8 10.49 -9.50 17.40
N ILE A 9 9.71 -8.83 16.54
CA ILE A 9 8.37 -9.27 16.13
C ILE A 9 8.44 -10.13 14.87
N THR A 10 9.18 -9.69 13.85
CA THR A 10 9.26 -10.36 12.56
C THR A 10 9.88 -11.75 12.69
N LEU A 11 10.88 -11.92 13.54
CA LEU A 11 11.58 -13.20 13.71
C LEU A 11 10.67 -14.31 14.28
N PRO A 12 9.98 -14.15 15.43
CA PRO A 12 9.07 -15.17 15.93
C PRO A 12 7.86 -15.37 15.03
N VAL A 13 7.33 -14.32 14.39
CA VAL A 13 6.25 -14.45 13.40
C VAL A 13 6.69 -15.32 12.22
N THR A 14 7.88 -15.06 11.67
CA THR A 14 8.44 -15.86 10.57
C THR A 14 8.63 -17.32 11.01
N LEU A 15 9.14 -17.54 12.23
CA LEU A 15 9.31 -18.89 12.76
C LEU A 15 7.96 -19.62 12.90
N ALA A 16 6.94 -18.96 13.46
CA ALA A 16 5.60 -19.52 13.60
C ALA A 16 5.00 -19.89 12.23
N VAL A 17 5.18 -19.03 11.23
CA VAL A 17 4.75 -19.29 9.85
C VAL A 17 5.47 -20.51 9.26
N VAL A 18 6.78 -20.63 9.45
CA VAL A 18 7.55 -21.79 8.97
C VAL A 18 7.09 -23.07 9.67
N VAL A 19 6.92 -23.05 10.99
CA VAL A 19 6.43 -24.21 11.76
C VAL A 19 5.04 -24.61 11.30
N PHE A 20 4.12 -23.67 11.14
CA PHE A 20 2.79 -23.91 10.57
C PHE A 20 2.89 -24.54 9.19
N ALA A 21 3.77 -24.04 8.31
CA ALA A 21 3.93 -24.57 6.97
C ALA A 21 4.49 -26.00 6.96
N VAL A 22 5.44 -26.31 7.83
CA VAL A 22 6.03 -27.64 7.96
C VAL A 22 5.04 -28.63 8.56
N ALA A 23 4.25 -28.22 9.56
CA ALA A 23 3.27 -29.07 10.22
C ALA A 23 2.03 -29.32 9.34
N ASN A 24 1.65 -28.36 8.49
CA ASN A 24 0.43 -28.40 7.69
C ASN A 24 0.72 -28.56 6.20
N ARG A 25 1.43 -29.65 5.85
CA ARG A 25 1.73 -30.06 4.46
C ARG A 25 0.62 -30.89 3.81
N GLY A 26 -0.47 -31.13 4.53
CA GLY A 26 -1.59 -31.92 4.02
C GLY A 26 -2.21 -31.27 2.77
N PRO A 27 -2.58 -32.07 1.76
CA PRO A 27 -3.27 -31.56 0.58
C PRO A 27 -4.68 -31.10 0.96
N VAL A 28 -5.10 -29.96 0.42
CA VAL A 28 -6.45 -29.42 0.53
C VAL A 28 -6.93 -29.07 -0.86
N THR A 29 -8.14 -29.52 -1.19
CA THR A 29 -8.80 -29.19 -2.46
C THR A 29 -9.41 -27.80 -2.38
N VAL A 30 -9.05 -26.94 -3.33
CA VAL A 30 -9.63 -25.61 -3.49
C VAL A 30 -10.50 -25.62 -4.73
N ASP A 31 -11.80 -25.45 -4.53
CA ASP A 31 -12.76 -25.30 -5.61
C ASP A 31 -12.87 -23.82 -6.02
N PHE A 32 -12.34 -23.50 -7.19
CA PHE A 32 -12.43 -22.19 -7.80
C PHE A 32 -13.76 -22.06 -8.54
N TRP A 33 -14.83 -21.81 -7.80
CA TRP A 33 -16.10 -21.40 -8.39
C TRP A 33 -15.99 -20.00 -9.02
N PRO A 34 -16.60 -19.68 -10.17
CA PRO A 34 -17.48 -20.48 -11.05
C PRO A 34 -16.74 -21.28 -12.14
N PHE A 35 -15.42 -21.36 -12.07
CA PHE A 35 -14.57 -21.91 -13.13
C PHE A 35 -14.54 -23.45 -13.19
N ALA A 36 -15.37 -24.14 -12.39
CA ALA A 36 -15.43 -25.60 -12.27
C ALA A 36 -14.04 -26.26 -12.15
N LEU A 37 -13.10 -25.57 -11.50
CA LEU A 37 -11.70 -25.96 -11.38
C LEU A 37 -11.40 -26.28 -9.92
N ALA A 38 -11.02 -27.52 -9.65
CA ALA A 38 -10.54 -27.97 -8.34
C ALA A 38 -9.02 -28.14 -8.41
N VAL A 39 -8.28 -27.48 -7.51
CA VAL A 39 -6.82 -27.63 -7.42
C VAL A 39 -6.46 -28.10 -6.03
N GLU A 40 -5.68 -29.18 -5.95
CA GLU A 40 -5.08 -29.60 -4.68
C GLU A 40 -3.82 -28.79 -4.42
N VAL A 41 -3.81 -28.10 -3.28
CA VAL A 41 -2.66 -27.35 -2.79
C VAL A 41 -2.45 -27.67 -1.31
N PRO A 42 -1.19 -27.69 -0.83
CA PRO A 42 -0.94 -27.81 0.59
C PRO A 42 -1.60 -26.66 1.36
N LEU A 43 -2.16 -26.94 2.54
CA LEU A 43 -2.85 -25.93 3.37
C LEU A 43 -1.99 -24.68 3.61
N TYR A 44 -0.68 -24.86 3.84
CA TYR A 44 0.24 -23.74 4.00
C TYR A 44 0.34 -22.84 2.76
N GLY A 45 0.26 -23.43 1.56
CA GLY A 45 0.33 -22.70 0.31
C GLY A 45 -0.87 -21.76 0.14
N LEU A 46 -2.05 -22.23 0.54
CA LEU A 46 -3.28 -21.44 0.55
C LEU A 46 -3.20 -20.28 1.55
N ALA A 47 -2.79 -20.56 2.80
CA ALA A 47 -2.64 -19.54 3.83
C ALA A 47 -1.61 -18.46 3.45
N LEU A 48 -0.43 -18.87 2.97
CA LEU A 48 0.62 -17.94 2.54
C LEU A 48 0.22 -17.16 1.28
N GLY A 49 -0.40 -17.82 0.31
CA GLY A 49 -0.84 -17.18 -0.93
C GLY A 49 -1.88 -16.09 -0.70
N THR A 50 -2.90 -16.37 0.13
CA THR A 50 -3.93 -15.39 0.49
C THR A 50 -3.36 -14.22 1.29
N LEU A 51 -2.44 -14.48 2.24
CA LEU A 51 -1.73 -13.44 2.98
C LEU A 51 -0.91 -12.55 2.04
N ALA A 52 -0.13 -13.16 1.13
CA ALA A 52 0.68 -12.44 0.17
C ALA A 52 -0.17 -11.56 -0.76
N LEU A 53 -1.28 -12.07 -1.28
CA LEU A 53 -2.23 -11.30 -2.07
C LEU A 53 -2.81 -10.12 -1.30
N GLY A 54 -3.24 -10.34 -0.04
CA GLY A 54 -3.74 -9.27 0.82
C GLY A 54 -2.69 -8.19 1.07
N CYS A 55 -1.43 -8.57 1.34
CA CYS A 55 -0.32 -7.62 1.49
C CYS A 55 -0.03 -6.86 0.21
N LEU A 56 -0.01 -7.51 -0.96
CA LEU A 56 0.21 -6.86 -2.25
C LEU A 56 -0.90 -5.84 -2.56
N LEU A 57 -2.16 -6.22 -2.35
CA LEU A 57 -3.29 -5.31 -2.52
C LEU A 57 -3.22 -4.14 -1.54
N GLY A 58 -2.90 -4.39 -0.26
CA GLY A 58 -2.71 -3.34 0.74
C GLY A 58 -1.56 -2.38 0.40
N ALA A 59 -0.42 -2.91 -0.06
CA ALA A 59 0.70 -2.10 -0.52
C ALA A 59 0.33 -1.26 -1.74
N LEU A 60 -0.40 -1.85 -2.71
CA LEU A 60 -0.85 -1.14 -3.89
C LEU A 60 -1.83 -0.01 -3.51
N LEU A 61 -2.83 -0.31 -2.69
CA LEU A 61 -3.83 0.65 -2.19
C LEU A 61 -3.19 1.81 -1.41
N THR A 62 -2.12 1.56 -0.67
CA THR A 62 -1.41 2.63 0.07
C THR A 62 -0.49 3.47 -0.82
N TRP A 63 0.07 2.90 -1.89
CA TRP A 63 0.97 3.61 -2.81
C TRP A 63 0.24 4.45 -3.86
N LEU A 64 -0.94 4.04 -4.32
CA LEU A 64 -1.73 4.78 -5.31
C LEU A 64 -2.02 6.24 -4.90
N PRO A 65 -2.52 6.51 -3.67
CA PRO A 65 -2.75 7.87 -3.19
C PRO A 65 -1.48 8.70 -3.12
N LEU A 66 -0.34 8.08 -2.80
CA LEU A 66 0.94 8.78 -2.71
C LEU A 66 1.41 9.27 -4.09
N LEU A 67 1.14 8.50 -5.14
CA LEU A 67 1.44 8.89 -6.53
C LEU A 67 0.51 10.02 -7.02
N LEU A 68 -0.79 9.94 -6.70
CA LEU A 68 -1.77 10.96 -7.08
C LEU A 68 -1.55 12.29 -6.34
N THR A 69 -1.23 12.23 -5.05
CA THR A 69 -0.96 13.42 -4.23
C THR A 69 0.26 14.19 -4.75
N ARG A 70 1.31 13.49 -5.21
CA ARG A 70 2.49 14.15 -5.81
C ARG A 70 2.13 14.97 -7.05
N ARG A 71 1.23 14.49 -7.89
CA ARG A 71 0.73 15.24 -9.07
C ARG A 71 -0.13 16.43 -8.66
N ALA A 72 -1.01 16.24 -7.67
CA ALA A 72 -1.85 17.31 -7.15
C ALA A 72 -1.00 18.46 -6.55
N LEU A 73 0.06 18.13 -5.80
CA LEU A 73 0.97 19.11 -5.21
C LEU A 73 1.70 19.97 -6.25
N LEU A 74 2.14 19.39 -7.38
CA LEU A 74 2.75 20.15 -8.47
C LEU A 74 1.76 21.15 -9.08
N SER A 75 0.53 20.71 -9.33
CA SER A 75 -0.52 21.58 -9.88
C SER A 75 -0.96 22.68 -8.89
N ALA A 76 -1.00 22.38 -7.59
CA ALA A 76 -1.31 23.34 -6.54
C ALA A 76 -0.23 24.43 -6.42
N ARG A 77 1.06 24.05 -6.49
CA ARG A 77 2.19 24.99 -6.49
C ARG A 77 2.15 25.96 -7.68
N ALA A 78 1.82 25.45 -8.87
CA ALA A 78 1.68 26.31 -10.06
C ALA A 78 0.54 27.33 -9.92
N LYS A 79 -0.56 26.97 -9.25
CA LYS A 79 -1.66 27.90 -8.95
C LYS A 79 -1.27 28.95 -7.93
N LEU A 80 -0.54 28.58 -6.87
CA LEU A 80 -0.04 29.52 -5.86
C LEU A 80 0.88 30.57 -6.48
N GLN A 81 1.84 30.16 -7.33
CA GLN A 81 2.74 31.10 -8.00
C GLN A 81 1.99 32.11 -8.88
N LYS A 82 0.94 31.68 -9.58
CA LYS A 82 0.10 32.59 -10.39
C LYS A 82 -0.69 33.58 -9.53
N LEU A 83 -1.20 33.14 -8.37
CA LEU A 83 -1.89 34.01 -7.42
C LEU A 83 -0.94 35.02 -6.78
N GLU A 84 0.27 34.60 -6.39
CA GLU A 84 1.32 35.48 -5.87
C GLU A 84 1.73 36.53 -6.91
N GLN A 85 1.88 36.14 -8.18
CA GLN A 85 2.16 37.07 -9.28
C GLN A 85 1.01 38.04 -9.51
N ALA A 86 -0.25 37.60 -9.45
CA ALA A 86 -1.42 38.46 -9.61
C ALA A 86 -1.56 39.46 -8.44
N LEU A 87 -1.17 39.07 -7.21
CA LEU A 87 -1.11 39.99 -6.07
C LEU A 87 0.06 40.98 -6.20
N ALA A 88 1.22 40.53 -6.67
CA ALA A 88 2.38 41.40 -6.91
C ALA A 88 2.15 42.36 -8.10
N GLN A 89 1.35 41.96 -9.08
CA GLN A 89 0.92 42.77 -10.22
C GLN A 89 -0.35 43.56 -9.96
N LYS A 90 -0.91 43.55 -8.75
CA LYS A 90 -1.94 44.52 -8.37
C LYS A 90 -1.20 45.71 -7.72
N PRO A 91 -0.62 46.64 -8.51
CA PRO A 91 -0.06 47.85 -7.95
C PRO A 91 -1.16 48.57 -7.19
N THR A 92 -0.72 49.13 -6.08
CA THR A 92 -1.32 50.10 -5.18
C THR A 92 -2.26 51.10 -5.88
N GLU A 93 -3.40 50.66 -6.37
CA GLU A 93 -4.60 51.47 -6.50
C GLU A 93 -5.30 51.31 -5.15
N THR A 94 -5.41 52.31 -4.30
CA THR A 94 -5.52 53.77 -4.50
C THR A 94 -5.55 54.39 -3.08
N PRO A 95 -5.69 55.72 -2.86
CA PRO A 95 -5.34 56.90 -3.66
C PRO A 95 -4.47 57.91 -2.85
N LEU A 96 -3.86 58.87 -3.55
CA LEU A 96 -3.43 60.14 -2.96
C LEU A 96 -4.67 60.91 -2.51
N ILE A 97 -4.88 61.06 -1.20
CA ILE A 97 -5.60 62.18 -0.58
C ILE A 97 -4.79 62.63 0.62
#